data_AF-A0A385YQF4-F1
#
_entry.id   AF-A0A385YQF4-F1
#
_cell.length_a   1.000
_cell.length_b   1.000
_cell.length_c   1.000
_cell.angle_alpha   90.00
_cell.angle_beta   90.00
_cell.angle_gamma   90.00
#
_symmetry.space_group_name_H-M   'P 1'
#
loop_
_entity.id
_entity.type
_entity.pdbx_description
1 polymer ?
#
loop_
_entity_poly.entity_id
_entity_poly.type
_entity_poly.pdbx_seq_one_letter_code
_entity_poly.pdbx_strand_id
1 'polypeptide(L)' 'MRKVRGVKQLISYLESIHCPMSEATLYRLVKIKAIPFSRPSPGILIFDLDCIDKWLDTDVIAQ' A
#
# COMPACT_ATOMS: atom_id res chain seq x y z
N MET A 1 -11.58 -4.58 -8.08
CA MET A 1 -11.13 -3.31 -8.72
C MET A 1 -11.30 -2.15 -7.75
N ARG A 2 -10.54 -2.16 -6.66
CA ARG A 2 -10.51 -1.04 -5.71
C ARG A 2 -9.13 -0.39 -5.81
N LYS A 3 -9.05 0.87 -6.24
CA LYS A 3 -7.77 1.56 -6.43
C LYS A 3 -7.75 2.89 -5.70
N VAL A 4 -6.63 3.20 -5.07
CA VAL A 4 -6.38 4.47 -4.41
C VAL A 4 -5.16 5.15 -5.00
N ARG A 5 -5.18 6.48 -5.06
CA ARG A 5 -4.10 7.30 -5.60
C ARG A 5 -3.31 7.94 -4.47
N GLY A 6 -2.02 7.65 -4.47
CA GLY A 6 -1.06 8.22 -3.53
C GLY A 6 -1.10 7.57 -2.15
N VAL A 7 -0.05 7.87 -1.38
CA VAL A 7 0.19 7.24 -0.07
C VAL A 7 -0.88 7.65 0.95
N LYS A 8 -1.34 8.91 0.93
CA LYS A 8 -2.36 9.39 1.89
C LYS A 8 -3.67 8.60 1.85
N GLN A 9 -4.18 8.30 0.65
CA GLN A 9 -5.40 7.51 0.51
C GLN A 9 -5.19 6.05 0.94
N LEU A 10 -3.98 5.52 0.71
CA LEU A 10 -3.62 4.19 1.21
C LEU A 10 -3.59 4.15 2.74
N ILE A 11 -3.06 5.18 3.41
CA ILE A 11 -3.07 5.28 4.88
C ILE A 11 -4.50 5.22 5.41
N SER A 12 -5.41 6.05 4.88
CA SER A 12 -6.80 6.04 5.31
C SER A 12 -7.48 4.68 5.10
N TYR A 13 -7.14 3.98 4.01
CA TYR A 13 -7.61 2.61 3.81
C TYR A 13 -7.05 1.65 4.87
N LEU A 14 -5.73 1.67 5.08
CA LEU A 14 -5.05 0.83 6.04
C LEU A 14 -5.55 1.05 7.48
N GLU A 15 -5.86 2.29 7.85
CA GLU A 15 -6.53 2.63 9.11
C GLU A 15 -7.93 2.01 9.21
N SER A 16 -8.71 2.03 8.13
CA SER A 16 -10.06 1.45 8.09
C SER A 16 -10.10 -0.07 8.26
N ILE A 17 -9.02 -0.76 7.92
CA ILE A 17 -8.87 -2.22 8.09
C ILE A 17 -8.03 -2.59 9.32
N HIS A 18 -7.84 -1.66 10.26
CA HIS A 18 -7.06 -1.85 11.49
C HIS A 18 -5.57 -2.22 11.30
N CYS A 19 -4.98 -1.84 10.16
CA CYS A 19 -3.56 -2.05 9.86
C CYS A 19 -2.83 -0.71 9.64
N PRO A 20 -2.83 0.24 10.61
CA PRO A 20 -2.28 1.57 10.40
C PRO A 20 -0.77 1.52 10.11
N MET A 21 -0.34 2.20 9.05
CA MET A 21 1.08 2.38 8.72
C MET A 21 1.41 3.86 8.55
N SER A 22 2.59 4.25 9.04
CA SER A 22 3.07 5.62 8.86
C SER A 22 3.38 5.93 7.39
N GLU A 23 3.21 7.20 7.00
CA GLU A 23 3.56 7.67 5.65
C GLU A 23 5.04 7.39 5.32
N ALA A 24 5.94 7.55 6.29
CA ALA A 24 7.36 7.24 6.13
C ALA A 24 7.60 5.74 5.85
N THR A 25 6.88 4.85 6.54
CA THR A 25 6.96 3.40 6.30
C THR A 25 6.50 3.05 4.89
N LEU A 26 5.38 3.60 4.45
CA LEU A 26 4.85 3.34 3.11
C LEU A 26 5.79 3.86 2.01
N TYR A 27 6.34 5.06 2.16
CA TYR A 27 7.36 5.54 1.21
C TYR A 27 8.62 4.68 1.20
N ARG A 28 9.06 4.18 2.37
CA ARG A 28 10.17 3.24 2.44
C ARG A 28 9.84 1.95 1.68
N LEU A 29 8.66 1.37 1.89
CA LEU A 29 8.21 0.15 1.20
C LEU A 29 8.12 0.36 -0.32
N VAL A 30 7.58 1.50 -0.77
CA VAL A 30 7.56 1.87 -2.20
C VAL A 30 8.97 1.99 -2.76
N LYS A 31 9.89 2.62 -2.02
CA LYS A 31 11.29 2.80 -2.43
C LYS A 31 12.02 1.47 -2.58
N ILE A 32 11.82 0.52 -1.66
CA ILE A 32 12.43 -0.81 -1.71
C ILE A 32 11.61 -1.82 -2.54
N LYS A 33 10.48 -1.40 -3.12
CA LYS A 33 9.56 -2.25 -3.90
C LYS A 33 9.00 -3.45 -3.12
N ALA A 34 8.82 -3.29 -1.81
CA ALA A 34 8.27 -4.33 -0.93
C ALA A 34 6.74 -4.26 -0.77
N ILE A 35 6.09 -3.24 -1.32
CA ILE A 35 4.62 -3.10 -1.36
C ILE A 35 4.14 -3.12 -2.81
N PRO A 36 2.98 -3.72 -3.13
CA PRO A 36 2.40 -3.64 -4.47
C PRO A 36 1.99 -2.21 -4.82
N PHE A 37 2.56 -1.64 -5.89
CA PHE A 37 2.16 -0.34 -6.43
C PHE A 37 2.30 -0.29 -7.95
N SER A 38 1.57 0.64 -8.56
CA SER A 38 1.67 0.99 -9.97
C SER A 38 2.09 2.45 -10.13
N ARG A 39 3.02 2.69 -11.06
CA ARG A 39 3.52 4.04 -11.37
C ARG A 39 3.35 4.32 -12.87
N PRO A 40 2.15 4.78 -13.30
CA PRO A 40 1.90 5.06 -14.72
C PRO A 40 2.67 6.30 -15.22
N SER A 41 3.02 7.22 -14.32
CA SER A 41 3.81 8.40 -14.64
C SER A 41 4.69 8.84 -13.46
N PRO A 42 5.73 9.66 -13.71
CA PRO A 42 6.52 10.25 -12.64
C PRO A 42 5.63 11.04 -11.67
N GLY A 43 5.68 10.69 -10.38
CA GLY A 43 4.95 11.38 -9.32
C GLY A 43 3.55 10.81 -9.02
N ILE A 44 3.04 9.88 -9.84
CA ILE A 44 1.76 9.22 -9.58
C ILE A 44 1.99 7.80 -9.06
N LEU A 45 1.54 7.54 -7.83
CA LEU A 45 1.45 6.21 -7.26
C LEU A 45 -0.01 5.78 -7.22
N ILE A 46 -0.28 4.57 -7.69
CA ILE A 46 -1.60 3.92 -7.63
C ILE A 46 -1.42 2.61 -6.88
N PHE A 47 -2.28 2.37 -5.90
CA PHE A 47 -2.32 1.13 -5.14
C PHE A 47 -3.62 0.42 -5.46
N ASP A 48 -3.51 -0.84 -5.88
CA ASP A 48 -4.68 -1.71 -6.04
C ASP A 48 -4.93 -2.40 -4.70
N LEU A 49 -6.04 -2.07 -4.05
CA LEU A 49 -6.36 -2.56 -2.72
C LEU A 49 -6.54 -4.07 -2.70
N ASP A 50 -6.97 -4.69 -3.81
CA ASP A 50 -7.08 -6.15 -3.89
C ASP A 50 -5.69 -6.81 -3.90
N CYS A 51 -4.66 -6.11 -4.40
CA CYS A 51 -3.27 -6.54 -4.29
C CYS A 51 -2.67 -6.23 -2.92
N ILE A 52 -3.04 -5.10 -2.32
CA ILE A 52 -2.61 -4.74 -0.96
C ILE A 52 -3.14 -5.77 0.05
N ASP A 53 -4.41 -6.14 -0.02
CA ASP A 53 -5.00 -7.12 0.89
C ASP A 53 -4.27 -8.46 0.81
N LYS A 54 -4.01 -8.95 -0.41
CA LYS A 54 -3.21 -10.18 -0.61
C LYS A 54 -1.78 -10.07 -0.09
N TRP A 55 -1.17 -8.89 -0.22
CA TRP A 55 0.16 -8.65 0.31
C TRP A 55 0.16 -8.68 1.83
N LEU A 56 -0.81 -8.05 2.47
CA LEU A 56 -1.00 -8.10 3.92
C LEU A 56 -1.24 -9.53 4.40
N ASP A 57 -2.07 -10.31 3.70
CA ASP A 57 -2.31 -11.73 4.03
C ASP A 57 -1.02 -12.57 3.96
N THR A 58 -0.10 -12.23 3.06
CA THR A 58 1.18 -12.94 2.91
C THR A 58 2.14 -12.63 4.07
N ASP A 59 2.14 -11.39 4.56
CA ASP A 59 2.96 -10.99 5.71
C ASP A 59 2.38 -11.52 7.04
N VAL A 60 1.07 -11.73 7.14
CA VAL A 60 0.41 -12.27 8.36
C VAL A 60 0.74 -13.75 8.60
N ILE A 61 1.03 -14.54 7.56
CA ILE A 61 1.40 -15.96 7.70
C ILE A 61 2.88 -16.15 8.09
N ALA A 62 3.69 -15.09 8.04
CA ALA A 62 5.12 -15.12 8.34
C ALA A 62 5.50 -14.76 9.80
N GLN A 63 4.53 -14.70 10.73
CA GLN A 63 4.77 -14.46 12.16
C GLN A 63 4.38 -15.66 13.03
#